data_AF-A0A2M7YW35-F1
#
_entry.id   AF-A0A2M7YW35-F1
#
_cell.length_a   1.000
_cell.length_b   1.000
_cell.length_c   1.000
_cell.angle_alpha   90.00
_cell.angle_beta   90.00
_cell.angle_gamma   90.00
#
_symmetry.space_group_name_H-M   'P 1'
#
loop_
_entity.id
_entity.type
_entity.pdbx_description
1 polymer ?
#
loop_
_entity_poly.entity_id
_entity_poly.type
_entity_poly.pdbx_seq_one_letter_code
_entity_poly.pdbx_strand_id
1 'polypeptide(L)'
;MCISCTPVDRTERRRIPMAARGDGARRVATLNVGNSRLHLGLCSLQHLPPCRPTRDQLAARLPDPASLRGWEACPADSPDASHLASAVADTVKNLQADRVVLVSVVPDWSQRLAGVIPELEIIDHTWSMPFSWGVDQPSQVGADRLANMALARAWGLEEALVVDAGTATTFDLLADGVFQGGLIAPGMAFAARKLGEYAARLDVVPFAPAPVEIGRDTASAMAAGAWLTGVHGILGTIDALQEKYGPSPVVLTGGLGAYLAGDSRVLDPFWTLRGAAWLSLQRSGDLNL
;
A
#
# COMPACT_ATOMS: atom_id res chain seq x y z
N MET A 1 23.20 6.65 -25.08
CA MET A 1 22.63 5.33 -25.40
C MET A 1 21.46 5.12 -24.44
N CYS A 2 20.29 5.61 -24.83
CA CYS A 2 19.08 5.62 -24.00
C CYS A 2 18.48 4.21 -23.96
N ILE A 3 18.21 3.69 -22.77
CA ILE A 3 17.36 2.51 -22.62
C ILE A 3 15.92 3.01 -22.77
N SER A 4 15.26 2.51 -23.80
CA SER A 4 13.90 2.86 -24.22
C SER A 4 12.89 2.49 -23.14
N CYS A 5 12.25 3.50 -22.54
CA CYS A 5 10.92 3.36 -21.97
C CYS A 5 9.93 3.17 -23.12
N THR A 6 9.42 1.96 -23.29
CA THR A 6 8.31 1.73 -24.22
C THR A 6 7.10 2.54 -23.73
N PRO A 7 6.44 3.34 -24.59
CA PRO A 7 5.22 4.04 -24.20
C PRO A 7 4.15 3.00 -23.91
N VAL A 8 3.47 3.08 -22.76
CA VAL A 8 2.20 2.38 -22.58
C VAL A 8 1.22 3.06 -23.52
N ASP A 9 0.83 2.32 -24.55
CA ASP A 9 -0.09 2.74 -25.60
C ASP A 9 -1.40 3.25 -24.98
N ARG A 10 -1.70 4.54 -25.19
CA ARG A 10 -2.91 5.21 -24.71
C ARG A 10 -4.16 4.86 -25.54
N THR A 11 -4.04 4.02 -26.56
CA THR A 11 -5.15 3.65 -27.46
C THR A 11 -5.72 2.26 -27.22
N GLU A 12 -5.09 1.46 -26.37
CA GLU A 12 -5.58 0.13 -26.04
C GLU A 12 -6.50 0.16 -24.80
N ARG A 13 -7.80 0.36 -25.02
CA ARG A 13 -8.84 -0.20 -24.15
C ARG A 13 -8.76 -1.74 -24.23
N ARG A 14 -7.70 -2.33 -23.67
CA ARG A 14 -7.55 -3.78 -23.59
C ARG A 14 -8.66 -4.31 -22.70
N ARG A 15 -9.65 -4.97 -23.34
CA ARG A 15 -10.67 -5.76 -22.64
C ARG A 15 -9.95 -6.68 -21.65
N ILE A 16 -10.40 -6.65 -20.40
CA ILE A 16 -9.98 -7.60 -19.36
C ILE A 16 -10.22 -9.01 -19.93
N PRO A 17 -9.21 -9.87 -20.08
CA PRO A 17 -9.46 -11.27 -20.37
C PRO A 17 -10.27 -11.83 -19.20
N MET A 18 -11.52 -12.24 -19.46
CA MET A 18 -12.28 -13.02 -18.49
C MET A 18 -11.48 -14.29 -18.19
N ALA A 19 -10.81 -14.34 -17.04
CA ALA A 19 -10.36 -15.61 -16.50
C ALA A 19 -11.61 -16.50 -16.40
N ALA A 20 -11.58 -17.65 -17.06
CA ALA A 20 -12.65 -18.63 -16.98
C ALA A 20 -12.93 -18.95 -15.50
N ARG A 21 -14.21 -19.14 -15.13
CA ARG A 21 -14.62 -19.56 -13.78
C ARG A 21 -14.00 -20.93 -13.47
N GLY A 22 -12.77 -20.93 -12.94
CA GLY A 22 -12.14 -22.09 -12.33
C GLY A 22 -12.46 -22.09 -10.83
N ASP A 23 -13.13 -23.15 -10.39
CA ASP A 23 -13.35 -23.60 -9.00
C ASP A 23 -13.54 -22.53 -7.92
N GLY A 24 -14.81 -22.24 -7.57
CA GLY A 24 -15.28 -21.97 -6.19
C GLY A 24 -14.62 -20.89 -5.31
N ALA A 25 -13.56 -20.21 -5.76
CA ALA A 25 -12.75 -19.32 -4.97
C ALA A 25 -13.36 -17.91 -4.95
N ARG A 26 -13.79 -17.46 -3.76
CA ARG A 26 -14.34 -16.12 -3.58
C ARG A 26 -13.34 -15.04 -4.02
N ARG A 27 -13.84 -14.05 -4.74
CA ARG A 27 -13.11 -12.90 -5.27
C ARG A 27 -13.52 -11.64 -4.52
N VAL A 28 -12.53 -10.86 -4.10
CA VAL A 28 -12.74 -9.60 -3.38
C VAL A 28 -12.11 -8.46 -4.19
N ALA A 29 -12.93 -7.50 -4.59
CA ALA A 29 -12.45 -6.23 -5.10
C ALA A 29 -12.00 -5.37 -3.92
N THR A 30 -10.78 -4.85 -3.98
CA THR A 30 -10.14 -4.07 -2.92
C THR A 30 -9.83 -2.69 -3.43
N LEU A 31 -10.33 -1.67 -2.74
CA LEU A 31 -10.05 -0.26 -3.02
C LEU A 31 -9.16 0.27 -1.91
N ASN A 32 -8.05 0.90 -2.24
CA ASN A 32 -7.24 1.66 -1.29
C ASN A 32 -7.19 3.12 -1.73
N VAL A 33 -7.80 4.01 -0.96
CA VAL A 33 -7.81 5.45 -1.20
C VAL A 33 -6.87 6.13 -0.22
N GLY A 34 -5.68 6.47 -0.72
CA GLY A 34 -4.74 7.34 -0.05
C GLY A 34 -4.90 8.80 -0.45
N ASN A 35 -4.17 9.69 0.23
CA ASN A 35 -4.20 11.13 -0.04
C ASN A 35 -3.79 11.53 -1.47
N SER A 36 -3.02 10.70 -2.17
CA SER A 36 -2.51 11.03 -3.51
C SER A 36 -2.89 10.04 -4.60
N ARG A 37 -3.35 8.84 -4.24
CA ARG A 37 -3.58 7.74 -5.19
C ARG A 37 -4.73 6.86 -4.71
N LEU A 38 -5.46 6.33 -5.70
CA LEU A 38 -6.46 5.29 -5.52
C LEU A 38 -5.94 4.02 -6.19
N HIS A 39 -5.87 2.92 -5.44
CA HIS A 39 -5.50 1.62 -5.96
C HIS A 39 -6.72 0.70 -5.97
N LEU A 40 -6.86 -0.09 -7.04
CA LEU A 40 -7.89 -1.13 -7.16
C LEU A 40 -7.19 -2.48 -7.35
N GLY A 41 -7.62 -3.49 -6.63
CA GLY A 41 -7.14 -4.86 -6.74
C GLY A 41 -8.30 -5.84 -6.82
N LEU A 42 -8.09 -6.96 -7.50
CA LEU A 42 -8.99 -8.10 -7.45
C LEU A 42 -8.25 -9.30 -6.87
N CYS A 43 -8.52 -9.56 -5.59
CA CYS A 43 -7.90 -10.66 -4.86
C CYS A 43 -8.78 -11.90 -4.94
N SER A 44 -8.19 -13.09 -5.00
CA SER A 44 -8.90 -14.36 -4.75
C SER A 44 -8.17 -15.16 -3.68
N LEU A 45 -8.84 -16.14 -3.06
CA LEU A 45 -8.31 -16.93 -1.93
C LEU A 45 -6.92 -17.54 -2.20
N GLN A 46 -6.65 -17.97 -3.42
CA GLN A 46 -5.34 -18.50 -3.87
C GLN A 46 -4.20 -17.45 -3.85
N HIS A 47 -4.52 -16.16 -3.80
CA HIS A 47 -3.56 -15.05 -3.66
C HIS A 47 -3.36 -14.62 -2.20
N LEU A 48 -4.06 -15.25 -1.25
CA LEU A 48 -3.89 -15.04 0.19
C LEU A 48 -2.93 -16.11 0.73
N PRO A 49 -2.15 -15.80 1.78
CA PRO A 49 -1.23 -16.77 2.37
C PRO A 49 -1.96 -18.06 2.79
N PRO A 50 -1.51 -19.26 2.39
CA PRO A 50 -1.80 -20.45 3.19
C PRO A 50 -1.05 -20.32 4.52
N CYS A 51 -1.70 -20.73 5.61
CA CYS A 51 -1.26 -20.58 7.00
C CYS A 51 0.26 -20.71 7.23
N ARG A 52 0.80 -19.78 8.03
CA ARG A 52 2.15 -19.73 8.64
C ARG A 52 3.34 -19.98 7.69
N PRO A 53 3.67 -19.04 6.78
CA PRO A 53 4.95 -19.04 6.06
C PRO A 53 6.18 -18.77 6.96
N THR A 54 7.28 -19.46 6.70
CA THR A 54 8.64 -19.15 7.18
C THR A 54 9.22 -17.91 6.48
N ARG A 55 10.26 -17.28 7.04
CA ARG A 55 10.90 -16.06 6.48
C ARG A 55 11.24 -16.18 4.98
N ASP A 56 11.75 -17.33 4.56
CA ASP A 56 12.12 -17.60 3.16
C ASP A 56 10.87 -17.82 2.26
N GLN A 57 9.76 -18.28 2.84
CA GLN A 57 8.47 -18.40 2.14
C GLN A 57 7.74 -17.06 1.97
N LEU A 58 8.03 -16.05 2.81
CA LEU A 58 7.54 -14.68 2.64
C LEU A 58 8.15 -14.05 1.37
N ALA A 59 9.46 -14.24 1.18
CA ALA A 59 10.20 -13.70 0.03
C ALA A 59 9.82 -14.37 -1.31
N ALA A 60 9.31 -15.61 -1.28
CA ALA A 60 8.99 -16.41 -2.45
C ALA A 60 7.53 -16.25 -2.97
N ARG A 61 6.68 -15.44 -2.31
CA ARG A 61 5.23 -15.37 -2.57
C ARG A 61 4.77 -13.99 -3.04
N LEU A 62 5.10 -13.66 -4.29
CA LEU A 62 4.49 -12.54 -5.00
C LEU A 62 3.32 -13.06 -5.87
N PRO A 63 2.11 -12.48 -5.80
CA PRO A 63 1.03 -12.81 -6.73
C PRO A 63 1.41 -12.38 -8.16
N ASP A 64 0.81 -13.04 -9.17
CA ASP A 64 0.94 -12.64 -10.57
C ASP A 64 0.43 -11.18 -10.73
N PRO A 65 1.28 -10.24 -11.18
CA PRO A 65 0.92 -8.84 -11.41
C PRO A 65 -0.30 -8.66 -12.31
N ALA A 66 -0.65 -9.64 -13.15
CA ALA A 66 -1.81 -9.58 -14.03
C ALA A 66 -3.17 -9.55 -13.28
N SER A 67 -3.21 -9.96 -12.02
CA SER A 67 -4.43 -10.03 -11.20
C SER A 67 -4.82 -8.71 -10.51
N LEU A 68 -3.91 -7.73 -10.45
CA LEU A 68 -4.06 -6.49 -9.67
C LEU A 68 -3.75 -5.28 -10.56
N ARG A 69 -4.71 -4.34 -10.70
CA ARG A 69 -4.56 -3.15 -11.57
C ARG A 69 -4.74 -1.85 -10.79
N GLY A 70 -3.64 -1.15 -10.52
CA GLY A 70 -3.70 0.23 -10.04
C GLY A 70 -4.25 1.18 -11.11
N TRP A 71 -5.13 2.09 -10.72
CA TRP A 71 -5.56 3.23 -11.55
C TRP A 71 -4.70 4.45 -11.20
N GLU A 72 -4.36 5.26 -12.20
CA GLU A 72 -3.56 6.47 -11.97
C GLU A 72 -4.37 7.56 -11.25
N ALA A 73 -3.75 8.05 -10.18
CA ALA A 73 -4.06 9.18 -9.30
C ALA A 73 -5.28 10.07 -9.63
N CYS A 74 -6.27 10.06 -8.72
CA CYS A 74 -7.11 11.22 -8.51
C CYS A 74 -6.78 11.82 -7.13
N PRO A 75 -6.32 13.09 -7.06
CA PRO A 75 -6.21 13.82 -5.81
C PRO A 75 -7.55 13.86 -5.06
N ALA A 76 -7.50 13.77 -3.73
CA ALA A 76 -8.68 13.82 -2.88
C ALA A 76 -9.59 15.04 -3.15
N ASP A 77 -8.98 16.16 -3.56
CA ASP A 77 -9.55 17.47 -3.82
C ASP A 77 -9.89 17.74 -5.30
N SER A 78 -9.85 16.72 -6.16
CA SER A 78 -10.15 16.90 -7.58
C SER A 78 -11.61 17.33 -7.82
N PRO A 79 -11.88 18.35 -8.67
CA PRO A 79 -13.24 18.73 -9.05
C PRO A 79 -14.00 17.60 -9.78
N ASP A 80 -13.29 16.59 -10.30
CA ASP A 80 -13.85 15.45 -11.01
C ASP A 80 -14.13 14.23 -10.11
N ALA A 81 -13.92 14.35 -8.78
CA ALA A 81 -14.02 13.23 -7.84
C ALA A 81 -15.36 12.45 -7.93
N SER A 82 -16.49 13.13 -8.17
CA SER A 82 -17.79 12.46 -8.35
C SER A 82 -17.84 11.62 -9.63
N HIS A 83 -17.34 12.15 -10.75
CA HIS A 83 -17.32 11.42 -12.02
C HIS A 83 -16.38 10.21 -11.93
N LEU A 84 -15.24 10.39 -11.26
CA LEU A 84 -14.27 9.33 -11.04
C LEU A 84 -14.79 8.26 -10.08
N ALA A 85 -15.52 8.61 -9.03
CA ALA A 85 -16.19 7.64 -8.18
C ALA A 85 -17.18 6.75 -8.97
N SER A 86 -17.95 7.34 -9.89
CA SER A 86 -18.82 6.58 -10.79
C SER A 86 -18.03 5.65 -11.72
N ALA A 87 -16.92 6.13 -12.30
CA ALA A 87 -16.06 5.30 -13.16
C ALA A 87 -15.42 4.12 -12.38
N VAL A 88 -15.03 4.36 -11.13
CA VAL A 88 -14.56 3.30 -10.22
C VAL A 88 -15.67 2.29 -9.95
N ALA A 89 -16.89 2.75 -9.66
CA ALA A 89 -18.04 1.88 -9.44
C ALA A 89 -18.35 1.01 -10.67
N ASP A 90 -18.33 1.58 -11.87
CA ASP A 90 -18.53 0.83 -13.11
C ASP A 90 -17.42 -0.20 -13.33
N THR A 91 -16.18 0.16 -13.02
CA THR A 91 -15.04 -0.77 -13.07
C THR A 91 -15.23 -1.92 -12.10
N VAL A 92 -15.57 -1.65 -10.85
CA VAL A 92 -15.82 -2.66 -9.81
C VAL A 92 -16.95 -3.61 -10.22
N LYS A 93 -18.07 -3.09 -10.75
CA LYS A 93 -19.17 -3.90 -11.28
C LYS A 93 -18.71 -4.86 -12.37
N ASN A 94 -17.83 -4.40 -13.28
CA ASN A 94 -17.28 -5.22 -14.35
C ASN A 94 -16.32 -6.31 -13.87
N LEU A 95 -15.74 -6.19 -12.67
CA LEU A 95 -14.87 -7.23 -12.10
C LEU A 95 -15.65 -8.47 -11.64
N GLN A 96 -16.97 -8.34 -11.41
CA GLN A 96 -17.83 -9.40 -10.89
C GLN A 96 -17.24 -10.06 -9.64
N ALA A 97 -16.77 -9.24 -8.70
CA ALA A 97 -16.29 -9.71 -7.40
C ALA A 97 -17.48 -10.10 -6.51
N ASP A 98 -17.27 -11.07 -5.62
CA ASP A 98 -18.29 -11.48 -4.64
C ASP A 98 -18.44 -10.44 -3.52
N ARG A 99 -17.37 -9.67 -3.26
CA ARG A 99 -17.30 -8.65 -2.20
C ARG A 99 -16.49 -7.45 -2.68
N VAL A 100 -16.80 -6.27 -2.16
CA VAL A 100 -16.06 -5.02 -2.43
C VAL A 100 -15.68 -4.40 -1.09
N VAL A 101 -14.38 -4.22 -0.86
CA VAL A 101 -13.85 -3.66 0.39
C VAL A 101 -13.04 -2.40 0.12
N LEU A 102 -13.19 -1.40 0.98
CA LEU A 102 -12.50 -0.12 0.97
C LEU A 102 -11.59 0.02 2.18
N VAL A 103 -10.34 0.32 1.90
CA VAL A 103 -9.38 0.96 2.80
C VAL A 103 -9.30 2.42 2.39
N SER A 104 -9.53 3.34 3.33
CA SER A 104 -9.47 4.77 3.01
C SER A 104 -8.98 5.57 4.21
N VAL A 105 -8.08 6.52 3.93
CA VAL A 105 -7.70 7.58 4.87
C VAL A 105 -8.28 8.94 4.44
N VAL A 106 -9.21 8.93 3.48
CA VAL A 106 -9.83 10.13 2.90
C VAL A 106 -11.36 10.04 3.07
N PRO A 107 -11.95 10.72 4.08
CA PRO A 107 -13.37 10.61 4.39
C PRO A 107 -14.31 10.93 3.22
N ASP A 108 -14.03 12.01 2.49
CA ASP A 108 -14.84 12.45 1.35
C ASP A 108 -14.98 11.38 0.27
N TRP A 109 -13.88 10.68 -0.05
CA TRP A 109 -13.90 9.58 -1.02
C TRP A 109 -14.67 8.37 -0.51
N SER A 110 -14.58 8.10 0.79
CA SER A 110 -15.34 7.02 1.43
C SER A 110 -16.84 7.27 1.30
N GLN A 111 -17.30 8.50 1.54
CA GLN A 111 -18.70 8.89 1.39
C GLN A 111 -19.15 8.80 -0.08
N ARG A 112 -18.33 9.28 -1.02
CA ARG A 112 -18.66 9.25 -2.46
C ARG A 112 -18.80 7.82 -2.96
N LEU A 113 -17.83 6.95 -2.66
CA LEU A 113 -17.84 5.55 -3.10
C LEU A 113 -18.99 4.77 -2.46
N ALA A 114 -19.28 4.99 -1.17
CA ALA A 114 -20.44 4.38 -0.52
C ALA A 114 -21.78 4.80 -1.16
N GLY A 115 -21.86 6.02 -1.70
CA GLY A 115 -23.03 6.50 -2.42
C GLY A 115 -23.27 5.84 -3.79
N VAL A 116 -22.23 5.26 -4.41
CA VAL A 116 -22.31 4.67 -5.77
C VAL A 116 -22.03 3.16 -5.83
N ILE A 117 -21.53 2.57 -4.74
CA ILE A 117 -21.28 1.14 -4.55
C ILE A 117 -22.05 0.68 -3.29
N PRO A 118 -23.31 0.21 -3.42
CA PRO A 118 -24.15 -0.17 -2.27
C PRO A 118 -23.58 -1.29 -1.40
N GLU A 119 -22.84 -2.22 -2.00
CA GLU A 119 -22.21 -3.38 -1.35
C GLU A 119 -20.83 -3.09 -0.73
N LEU A 120 -20.43 -1.82 -0.64
CA LEU A 120 -19.10 -1.42 -0.20
C LEU A 120 -18.89 -1.62 1.31
N GLU A 121 -17.92 -2.44 1.66
CA GLU A 121 -17.48 -2.64 3.03
C GLU A 121 -16.32 -1.70 3.35
N ILE A 122 -16.45 -0.83 4.35
CA ILE A 122 -15.39 0.11 4.73
C ILE A 122 -14.67 -0.42 5.97
N ILE A 123 -13.37 -0.64 5.86
CA ILE A 123 -12.53 -1.07 6.99
C ILE A 123 -12.32 0.11 7.93
N ASP A 124 -12.58 -0.13 9.21
CA ASP A 124 -12.25 0.78 10.30
C ASP A 124 -11.86 0.00 11.57
N HIS A 125 -11.54 0.73 12.63
CA HIS A 125 -11.15 0.18 13.93
C HIS A 125 -12.24 -0.64 14.64
N THR A 126 -13.50 -0.60 14.19
CA THR A 126 -14.62 -1.35 14.80
C THR A 126 -14.70 -2.79 14.28
N TRP A 127 -13.95 -3.11 13.23
CA TRP A 127 -13.82 -4.47 12.75
C TRP A 127 -13.04 -5.34 13.74
N SER A 128 -13.36 -6.64 13.76
CA SER A 128 -12.60 -7.62 14.54
C SER A 128 -11.18 -7.75 13.96
N MET A 129 -10.18 -7.27 14.69
CA MET A 129 -8.78 -7.36 14.29
C MET A 129 -8.12 -8.64 14.78
N PRO A 130 -7.19 -9.25 14.02
CA PRO A 130 -6.43 -10.43 14.45
C PRO A 130 -5.24 -10.10 15.38
N PHE A 131 -5.17 -8.87 15.89
CA PHE A 131 -4.17 -8.38 16.83
C PHE A 131 -4.85 -7.69 18.01
N SER A 132 -4.14 -7.58 19.13
CA SER A 132 -4.55 -6.74 20.25
C SER A 132 -4.11 -5.29 20.03
N TRP A 133 -4.82 -4.34 20.63
CA TRP A 133 -4.47 -2.92 20.53
C TRP A 133 -3.45 -2.52 21.61
N GLY A 134 -2.30 -2.00 21.18
CA GLY A 134 -1.31 -1.35 22.06
C GLY A 134 -1.29 0.18 21.92
N VAL A 135 -2.22 0.74 21.16
CA VAL A 135 -2.36 2.19 20.95
C VAL A 135 -3.46 2.78 21.82
N ASP A 136 -3.29 4.03 22.26
CA ASP A 136 -4.26 4.70 23.14
C ASP A 136 -5.62 4.95 22.46
N GLN A 137 -5.61 5.25 21.15
CA GLN A 137 -6.80 5.62 20.40
C GLN A 137 -6.90 4.82 19.09
N PRO A 138 -7.45 3.58 19.13
CA PRO A 138 -7.66 2.76 17.94
C PRO A 138 -8.43 3.46 16.82
N SER A 139 -9.37 4.35 17.17
CA SER A 139 -10.17 5.12 16.22
C SER A 139 -9.41 6.12 15.36
N GLN A 140 -8.19 6.49 15.78
CA GLN A 140 -7.32 7.41 15.04
C GLN A 140 -6.33 6.69 14.11
N VAL A 141 -6.31 5.35 14.13
CA VAL A 141 -5.42 4.57 13.27
C VAL A 141 -5.99 4.55 11.85
N GLY A 142 -5.16 4.90 10.86
CA GLY A 142 -5.52 4.83 9.44
C GLY A 142 -5.89 3.41 9.02
N ALA A 143 -6.92 3.28 8.18
CA ALA A 143 -7.43 1.98 7.73
C ALA A 143 -6.39 1.15 6.96
N ASP A 144 -5.45 1.81 6.30
CA ASP A 144 -4.31 1.20 5.62
C ASP A 144 -3.38 0.48 6.59
N ARG A 145 -3.07 1.13 7.73
CA ARG A 145 -2.28 0.53 8.82
C ARG A 145 -3.01 -0.67 9.43
N LEU A 146 -4.33 -0.62 9.56
CA LEU A 146 -5.14 -1.75 10.03
C LEU A 146 -5.05 -2.95 9.08
N ALA A 147 -5.23 -2.73 7.78
CA ALA A 147 -5.10 -3.77 6.77
C ALA A 147 -3.67 -4.35 6.74
N ASN A 148 -2.66 -3.50 6.85
CA ASN A 148 -1.25 -3.91 6.88
C ASN A 148 -0.94 -4.81 8.09
N MET A 149 -1.39 -4.44 9.29
CA MET A 149 -1.20 -5.24 10.51
C MET A 149 -2.02 -6.52 10.51
N ALA A 150 -3.25 -6.47 9.98
CA ALA A 150 -4.09 -7.65 9.87
C ALA A 150 -3.45 -8.71 8.97
N LEU A 151 -2.84 -8.30 7.84
CA LEU A 151 -2.13 -9.24 6.98
C LEU A 151 -0.88 -9.83 7.64
N ALA A 152 -0.15 -9.04 8.43
CA ALA A 152 0.99 -9.55 9.20
C ALA A 152 0.56 -10.67 10.15
N ARG A 153 -0.55 -10.49 10.87
CA ARG A 153 -1.13 -11.54 11.72
C ARG A 153 -1.65 -12.74 10.94
N ALA A 154 -2.29 -12.50 9.80
CA ALA A 154 -2.74 -13.55 8.90
C ALA A 154 -1.57 -14.43 8.39
N TRP A 155 -0.38 -13.83 8.28
CA TRP A 155 0.86 -14.53 7.96
C TRP A 155 1.45 -15.31 9.14
N GLY A 156 0.79 -15.29 10.30
CA GLY A 156 1.23 -15.97 11.52
C GLY A 156 2.38 -15.26 12.23
N LEU A 157 2.64 -13.99 11.92
CA LEU A 157 3.69 -13.20 12.55
C LEU A 157 3.20 -12.67 13.89
N GLU A 158 3.89 -13.00 14.99
CA GLU A 158 3.68 -12.35 16.31
C GLU A 158 4.52 -11.06 16.42
N GLU A 159 5.64 -11.01 15.70
CA GLU A 159 6.55 -9.87 15.59
C GLU A 159 6.64 -9.43 14.13
N ALA A 160 6.50 -8.14 13.84
CA ALA A 160 6.74 -7.60 12.51
C ALA A 160 6.96 -6.08 12.53
N LEU A 161 7.78 -5.59 11.60
CA LEU A 161 7.84 -4.17 11.25
C LEU A 161 7.33 -4.00 9.81
N VAL A 162 6.16 -3.39 9.63
CA VAL A 162 5.64 -3.08 8.30
C VAL A 162 5.94 -1.63 7.95
N VAL A 163 6.63 -1.41 6.83
CA VAL A 163 6.99 -0.09 6.33
C VAL A 163 6.26 0.17 5.03
N ASP A 164 5.32 1.11 5.04
CA ASP A 164 4.61 1.57 3.84
C ASP A 164 5.28 2.83 3.32
N ALA A 165 6.06 2.71 2.24
CA ALA A 165 6.77 3.83 1.63
C ALA A 165 5.93 4.46 0.50
N GLY A 166 4.88 5.19 0.90
CA GLY A 166 3.92 5.88 0.02
C GLY A 166 4.02 7.41 0.07
N THR A 167 2.86 8.09 0.02
CA THR A 167 2.76 9.56 0.16
C THR A 167 3.32 10.03 1.51
N ALA A 168 2.96 9.31 2.57
CA ALA A 168 3.68 9.30 3.83
C ALA A 168 4.46 7.99 3.92
N THR A 169 5.51 7.96 4.73
CA THR A 169 6.18 6.72 5.11
C THR A 169 5.72 6.32 6.50
N THR A 170 5.05 5.18 6.64
CA THR A 170 4.68 4.65 7.96
C THR A 170 5.60 3.52 8.38
N PHE A 171 5.78 3.35 9.68
CA PHE A 171 6.51 2.24 10.28
C PHE A 171 5.63 1.67 11.38
N ASP A 172 5.01 0.52 11.13
CA ASP A 172 4.03 -0.10 12.02
C ASP A 172 4.63 -1.31 12.71
N LEU A 173 4.66 -1.28 14.05
CA LEU A 173 5.25 -2.32 14.88
C LEU A 173 4.18 -3.25 15.43
N LEU A 174 4.36 -4.53 15.17
CA LEU A 174 3.65 -5.62 15.81
C LEU A 174 4.63 -6.34 16.74
N ALA A 175 4.25 -6.51 18.01
CA ALA A 175 5.02 -7.27 18.99
C ALA A 175 4.08 -8.07 19.90
N ASP A 176 4.38 -9.35 20.12
CA ASP A 176 3.57 -10.33 20.84
C ASP A 176 2.10 -10.36 20.37
N GLY A 177 1.88 -10.18 19.06
CA GLY A 177 0.55 -10.12 18.48
C GLY A 177 -0.24 -8.84 18.84
N VAL A 178 0.41 -7.85 19.43
CA VAL A 178 -0.13 -6.53 19.78
C VAL A 178 0.36 -5.51 18.76
N PHE A 179 -0.55 -4.73 18.18
CA PHE A 179 -0.20 -3.58 17.37
C PHE A 179 0.23 -2.42 18.29
N GLN A 180 1.54 -2.18 18.36
CA GLN A 180 2.18 -1.20 19.25
C GLN A 180 2.07 0.25 18.76
N GLY A 181 1.43 0.46 17.60
CA GLY A 181 1.46 1.73 16.89
C GLY A 181 2.68 1.83 15.99
N GLY A 182 3.21 3.04 15.83
CA GLY A 182 4.24 3.27 14.82
C GLY A 182 4.63 4.70 14.60
N LEU A 183 5.48 4.91 13.59
CA LEU A 183 5.93 6.21 13.14
C LEU A 183 5.21 6.62 11.85
N ILE A 184 5.01 7.93 11.66
CA ILE A 184 4.55 8.52 10.41
C ILE A 184 5.56 9.62 10.04
N ALA A 185 6.19 9.48 8.89
CA ALA A 185 7.16 10.42 8.35
C ALA A 185 6.71 10.94 6.97
N PRO A 186 7.21 12.10 6.54
CA PRO A 186 7.00 12.56 5.16
C PRO A 186 7.53 11.53 4.16
N GLY A 187 6.74 11.19 3.14
CA GLY A 187 7.22 10.34 2.05
C GLY A 187 8.27 11.06 1.21
N MET A 188 9.23 10.32 0.64
CA MET A 188 10.39 10.90 -0.05
C MET A 188 10.00 11.85 -1.20
N ALA A 189 9.07 11.41 -2.06
CA ALA A 189 8.58 12.21 -3.18
C ALA A 189 7.80 13.46 -2.70
N PHE A 190 7.04 13.32 -1.61
CA PHE A 190 6.33 14.45 -1.02
C PHE A 190 7.31 15.48 -0.45
N ALA A 191 8.30 15.05 0.32
CA ALA A 191 9.33 15.92 0.90
C ALA A 191 10.13 16.66 -0.18
N ALA A 192 10.57 15.94 -1.23
CA ALA A 192 11.30 16.53 -2.35
C ALA A 192 10.46 17.61 -3.07
N ARG A 193 9.19 17.33 -3.35
CA ARG A 193 8.28 18.29 -3.97
C ARG A 193 8.08 19.52 -3.08
N LYS A 194 7.82 19.32 -1.79
CA LYS A 194 7.59 20.43 -0.85
C LYS A 194 8.82 21.32 -0.69
N LEU A 195 10.02 20.78 -0.79
CA LEU A 195 11.23 21.60 -0.77
C LEU A 195 11.26 22.62 -1.93
N GLY A 196 10.93 22.18 -3.16
CA GLY A 196 10.86 23.08 -4.32
C GLY A 196 9.68 24.06 -4.26
N GLU A 197 8.55 23.68 -3.65
CA GLU A 197 7.40 24.59 -3.48
C GLU A 197 7.67 25.72 -2.47
N TYR A 198 8.45 25.48 -1.42
CA TYR A 198 8.64 26.44 -0.32
C TYR A 198 9.92 27.26 -0.41
N ALA A 199 10.96 26.78 -1.10
CA ALA A 199 12.23 27.50 -1.15
C ALA A 199 12.30 28.45 -2.35
N ALA A 200 12.53 29.74 -2.09
CA ALA A 200 12.48 30.81 -3.08
C ALA A 200 13.44 30.69 -4.29
N ARG A 201 14.42 29.78 -4.25
CA ARG A 201 15.44 29.59 -5.29
C ARG A 201 15.62 28.13 -5.71
N LEU A 202 14.72 27.24 -5.29
CA LEU A 202 14.79 25.82 -5.62
C LEU A 202 13.60 25.47 -6.52
N ASP A 203 13.88 25.15 -7.78
CA ASP A 203 12.83 24.66 -8.67
C ASP A 203 12.34 23.27 -8.25
N VAL A 204 11.10 22.93 -8.59
CA VAL A 204 10.56 21.60 -8.33
C VAL A 204 11.26 20.59 -9.24
N VAL A 205 12.02 19.68 -8.64
CA VAL A 205 12.70 18.59 -9.34
C VAL A 205 11.85 17.31 -9.25
N PRO A 206 11.59 16.60 -10.37
CA PRO A 206 10.94 15.29 -10.33
C PRO A 206 11.71 14.33 -9.43
N PHE A 207 11.01 13.72 -8.47
CA PHE A 207 11.61 12.71 -7.61
C PHE A 207 11.81 11.40 -8.39
N ALA A 208 13.06 10.98 -8.53
CA ALA A 208 13.47 9.76 -9.21
C ALA A 208 14.73 9.18 -8.55
N PRO A 209 15.04 7.89 -8.78
CA PRO A 209 16.33 7.33 -8.40
C PRO A 209 17.48 8.19 -8.90
N ALA A 210 18.41 8.52 -8.01
CA ALA A 210 19.55 9.37 -8.31
C ALA A 210 20.89 8.68 -7.97
N PRO A 211 21.98 9.02 -8.68
CA PRO A 211 23.31 8.53 -8.35
C PRO A 211 23.73 8.87 -6.92
N VAL A 212 24.56 8.01 -6.32
CA VAL A 212 25.18 8.25 -5.00
C VAL A 212 26.38 9.17 -5.18
N GLU A 213 26.13 10.43 -5.51
CA GLU A 213 27.15 11.45 -5.79
C GLU A 213 26.76 12.82 -5.24
N ILE A 214 27.75 13.67 -4.97
CA ILE A 214 27.51 15.07 -4.60
C ILE A 214 27.14 15.87 -5.86
N GLY A 215 25.94 16.47 -5.85
CA GLY A 215 25.47 17.32 -6.95
C GLY A 215 26.37 18.54 -7.17
N ARG A 216 26.53 18.93 -8.44
CA ARG A 216 27.38 20.06 -8.87
C ARG A 216 26.60 21.29 -9.34
N ASP A 217 25.28 21.17 -9.35
CA ASP A 217 24.32 22.24 -9.57
C ASP A 217 23.10 22.01 -8.66
N THR A 218 22.22 23.00 -8.57
CA THR A 218 21.05 22.95 -7.67
C THR A 218 20.15 21.74 -7.94
N ALA A 219 19.89 21.43 -9.22
CA ALA A 219 18.98 20.35 -9.59
C ALA A 219 19.54 18.97 -9.20
N SER A 220 20.81 18.71 -9.53
CA SER A 220 21.51 17.47 -9.16
C SER A 220 21.69 17.36 -7.64
N ALA A 221 21.98 18.47 -6.94
CA ALA A 221 22.10 18.47 -5.48
C ALA A 221 20.76 18.15 -4.80
N MET A 222 19.65 18.71 -5.30
CA MET A 222 18.31 18.39 -4.81
C MET A 222 17.93 16.95 -5.08
N ALA A 223 18.15 16.44 -6.30
CA ALA A 223 17.83 15.06 -6.67
C ALA A 223 18.62 14.05 -5.82
N ALA A 224 19.96 14.22 -5.75
CA ALA A 224 20.82 13.35 -4.96
C ALA A 224 20.50 13.44 -3.46
N GLY A 225 20.32 14.65 -2.94
CA GLY A 225 19.98 14.88 -1.54
C GLY A 225 18.65 14.22 -1.15
N ALA A 226 17.59 14.44 -1.93
CA ALA A 226 16.27 13.85 -1.69
C ALA A 226 16.31 12.31 -1.76
N TRP A 227 17.05 11.75 -2.72
CA TRP A 227 17.20 10.31 -2.86
C TRP A 227 17.97 9.69 -1.70
N LEU A 228 19.19 10.17 -1.45
CA LEU A 228 20.09 9.60 -0.45
C LEU A 228 19.54 9.74 0.95
N THR A 229 19.12 10.95 1.33
CA THR A 229 18.59 11.18 2.68
C THR A 229 17.27 10.45 2.91
N GLY A 230 16.44 10.31 1.88
CA GLY A 230 15.21 9.54 1.95
C GLY A 230 15.47 8.05 2.16
N VAL A 231 16.31 7.43 1.32
CA VAL A 231 16.58 5.99 1.39
C VAL A 231 17.30 5.66 2.69
N HIS A 232 18.40 6.35 2.97
CA HIS A 232 19.18 6.10 4.18
C HIS A 232 18.43 6.49 5.45
N GLY A 233 17.56 7.50 5.40
CA GLY A 233 16.69 7.85 6.52
C GLY A 233 15.71 6.74 6.86
N ILE A 234 15.08 6.13 5.86
CA ILE A 234 14.15 5.01 6.08
C ILE A 234 14.90 3.77 6.57
N LEU A 235 16.02 3.41 5.91
CA LEU A 235 16.82 2.25 6.31
C LEU A 235 17.39 2.41 7.73
N GLY A 236 17.96 3.57 8.07
CA GLY A 236 18.44 3.84 9.42
C GLY A 236 17.33 3.86 10.46
N THR A 237 16.11 4.26 10.09
CA THR A 237 14.94 4.16 10.98
C THR A 237 14.55 2.70 11.22
N ILE A 238 14.57 1.86 10.19
CA ILE A 238 14.35 0.41 10.34
C ILE A 238 15.39 -0.17 11.29
N ASP A 239 16.67 0.12 11.07
CA ASP A 239 17.76 -0.40 11.90
C ASP A 239 17.62 0.04 13.36
N ALA A 240 17.31 1.32 13.62
CA ALA A 240 17.09 1.84 14.96
C ALA A 240 15.89 1.20 15.68
N LEU A 241 14.81 0.90 14.95
CA LEU A 241 13.65 0.20 15.50
C LEU A 241 13.97 -1.27 15.80
N GLN A 242 14.69 -1.96 14.92
CA GLN A 242 15.12 -3.35 15.12
C GLN A 242 16.11 -3.47 16.29
N GLU A 243 17.01 -2.50 16.47
CA GLU A 243 17.91 -2.44 17.63
C GLU A 243 17.14 -2.26 18.93
N LYS A 244 16.15 -1.35 18.94
CA LYS A 244 15.40 -1.01 20.15
C LYS A 244 14.38 -2.07 20.57
N TYR A 245 13.64 -2.63 19.60
CA TYR A 245 12.52 -3.54 19.86
C TYR A 245 12.85 -5.02 19.59
N GLY A 246 14.06 -5.29 19.10
CA GLY A 246 14.51 -6.64 18.76
C GLY A 246 14.30 -6.99 17.28
N PRO A 247 14.99 -8.03 16.80
CA PRO A 247 14.91 -8.45 15.41
C PRO A 247 13.54 -9.04 15.08
N SER A 248 12.91 -8.55 14.01
CA SER A 248 11.62 -9.04 13.52
C SER A 248 11.56 -9.02 11.98
N PRO A 249 10.66 -9.79 11.35
CA PRO A 249 10.41 -9.67 9.92
C PRO A 249 10.06 -8.23 9.52
N VAL A 250 10.78 -7.69 8.55
CA VAL A 250 10.49 -6.39 7.95
C VAL A 250 9.75 -6.58 6.64
N VAL A 251 8.55 -6.02 6.55
CA VAL A 251 7.73 -6.01 5.33
C VAL A 251 7.74 -4.61 4.73
N LEU A 252 8.05 -4.51 3.44
CA LEU A 252 8.08 -3.29 2.66
C LEU A 252 6.90 -3.29 1.69
N THR A 253 6.10 -2.23 1.73
CA THR A 253 5.02 -1.96 0.78
C THR A 253 5.10 -0.50 0.31
N GLY A 254 4.13 -0.07 -0.48
CA GLY A 254 4.09 1.26 -1.06
C GLY A 254 4.98 1.40 -2.29
N GLY A 255 4.78 2.48 -3.04
CA GLY A 255 5.39 2.67 -4.36
C GLY A 255 6.92 2.79 -4.35
N LEU A 256 7.53 3.04 -3.19
CA LEU A 256 8.99 3.16 -3.04
C LEU A 256 9.64 1.95 -2.37
N GLY A 257 8.86 0.95 -1.93
CA GLY A 257 9.39 -0.22 -1.22
C GLY A 257 10.45 -0.99 -2.01
N ALA A 258 10.35 -1.01 -3.35
CA ALA A 258 11.30 -1.72 -4.21
C ALA A 258 12.74 -1.21 -4.10
N TYR A 259 12.91 0.07 -3.78
CA TYR A 259 14.22 0.70 -3.60
C TYR A 259 14.81 0.50 -2.21
N LEU A 260 13.99 -0.03 -1.30
CA LEU A 260 14.36 -0.32 0.09
C LEU A 260 14.57 -1.83 0.28
N ALA A 261 14.29 -2.66 -0.72
CA ALA A 261 14.44 -4.11 -0.65
C ALA A 261 15.90 -4.52 -0.34
N GLY A 262 16.06 -5.72 0.21
CA GLY A 262 17.35 -6.30 0.54
C GLY A 262 17.15 -7.70 1.11
N ASP A 263 18.24 -8.44 1.33
CA ASP A 263 18.19 -9.88 1.64
C ASP A 263 17.36 -10.23 2.90
N SER A 264 17.18 -9.29 3.83
CA SER A 264 16.42 -9.47 5.07
C SER A 264 15.03 -8.82 5.09
N ARG A 265 14.58 -8.23 3.97
CA ARG A 265 13.35 -7.43 3.91
C ARG A 265 12.42 -7.94 2.82
N VAL A 266 11.19 -8.25 3.18
CA VAL A 266 10.19 -8.80 2.26
C VAL A 266 9.49 -7.66 1.56
N LEU A 267 9.51 -7.64 0.23
CA LEU A 267 8.74 -6.67 -0.56
C LEU A 267 7.40 -7.28 -0.98
N ASP A 268 6.29 -6.60 -0.67
CA ASP A 268 4.98 -6.86 -1.26
C ASP A 268 4.29 -5.53 -1.57
N PRO A 269 4.28 -5.07 -2.84
CA PRO A 269 3.64 -3.82 -3.24
C PRO A 269 2.12 -3.79 -3.05
N PHE A 270 1.49 -4.95 -2.82
CA PHE A 270 0.05 -5.12 -2.72
C PHE A 270 -0.41 -5.51 -1.31
N TRP A 271 0.48 -5.39 -0.32
CA TRP A 271 0.24 -5.79 1.07
C TRP A 271 -1.07 -5.24 1.64
N THR A 272 -1.33 -3.94 1.46
CA THR A 272 -2.55 -3.28 1.95
C THR A 272 -3.82 -3.82 1.31
N LEU A 273 -3.80 -4.04 -0.02
CA LEU A 273 -4.93 -4.58 -0.76
C LEU A 273 -5.22 -6.03 -0.33
N ARG A 274 -4.18 -6.85 -0.17
CA ARG A 274 -4.31 -8.24 0.30
C ARG A 274 -4.82 -8.29 1.74
N GLY A 275 -4.36 -7.40 2.61
CA GLY A 275 -4.83 -7.28 3.99
C GLY A 275 -6.32 -6.92 4.06
N ALA A 276 -6.75 -5.99 3.20
CA ALA A 276 -8.16 -5.63 3.09
C ALA A 276 -9.04 -6.80 2.63
N ALA A 277 -8.61 -7.52 1.58
CA ALA A 277 -9.33 -8.71 1.13
C ALA A 277 -9.41 -9.79 2.21
N TRP A 278 -8.29 -10.02 2.92
CA TRP A 278 -8.24 -11.01 3.99
C TRP A 278 -9.20 -10.65 5.13
N LEU A 279 -9.22 -9.39 5.58
CA LEU A 279 -10.14 -8.92 6.61
C LEU A 279 -11.61 -9.10 6.19
N SER A 280 -11.95 -8.76 4.94
CA SER A 280 -13.30 -8.94 4.41
C SER A 280 -13.73 -10.41 4.42
N LEU A 281 -12.85 -11.33 4.02
CA LEU A 281 -13.13 -12.78 4.01
C LEU A 281 -13.17 -13.38 5.42
N GLN A 282 -12.33 -12.90 6.34
CA GLN A 282 -12.35 -13.32 7.73
C GLN A 282 -13.71 -12.96 8.37
N ARG A 283 -14.17 -11.73 8.14
CA ARG A 283 -15.42 -11.21 8.71
C ARG A 283 -16.65 -11.98 8.22
N SER A 284 -16.66 -12.46 6.98
CA SER A 284 -17.75 -13.25 6.42
C SER A 284 -17.72 -14.74 6.82
N GLY A 285 -16.68 -15.19 7.54
CA GLY A 285 -16.49 -16.60 7.88
C GLY A 285 -16.03 -17.45 6.69
N ASP A 286 -15.45 -16.82 5.67
CA ASP A 286 -15.07 -17.49 4.41
C ASP A 286 -13.66 -18.08 4.46
N LEU A 287 -12.92 -17.75 5.51
CA LEU A 287 -11.65 -18.38 5.81
C LEU A 287 -11.91 -19.57 6.73
N ASN A 288 -11.73 -20.79 6.22
CA ASN A 288 -11.61 -21.98 7.07
C ASN A 288 -10.26 -21.90 7.79
N LEU A 289 -10.18 -21.08 8.85
CA LEU A 289 -9.00 -20.95 9.72
C LEU A 289 -8.96 -22.08 10.76
#